data_AF-A0A5N6EQ48-F1
#
_entry.id   AF-A0A5N6EQ48-F1
#
_cell.length_a   1.000
_cell.length_b   1.000
_cell.length_c   1.000
_cell.angle_alpha   90.00
_cell.angle_beta   90.00
_cell.angle_gamma   90.00
#
_symmetry.space_group_name_H-M   'P 1'
#
loop_
_entity.id
_entity.type
_entity.pdbx_description
1 polymer ?
#
loop_
_entity_poly.entity_id
_entity_poly.type
_entity_poly.pdbx_seq_one_letter_code
_entity_poly.pdbx_strand_id
1 'polypeptide(L)'
;MDRPEFVLFVARASSEEEGWQDYLRNSLLYTRNAYVRHYGPLSEELPFLVFAQSSNRRFPSDPVPRTITALLTRGRETGRPVVLVINGWDGLSTNPIVLVDLFEAWMHEVDITIRVFAGNPRRFFEVSVVHAIEAIRGDYEDDDEAPVLPSDTKLFVDRIHAYYLMGITGNSSPPSAAVPRGESRSNGLSEARSPPSEIGDRGYSPSMEDPL
;
A
#
# COMPACT_ATOMS: atom_id res chain seq x y z
N MET A 1 22.87 -23.23 -18.25
CA MET A 1 21.43 -23.31 -18.49
C MET A 1 20.79 -22.42 -17.46
N ASP A 2 20.00 -21.46 -17.89
CA ASP A 2 19.29 -20.58 -16.96
C ASP A 2 18.22 -21.41 -16.25
N ARG A 3 18.16 -21.28 -14.92
CA ARG A 3 17.19 -22.04 -14.12
C ARG A 3 15.84 -21.36 -14.24
N PRO A 4 14.74 -22.09 -14.49
CA PRO A 4 13.43 -21.49 -14.59
C PRO A 4 13.08 -20.70 -13.32
N GLU A 5 12.81 -19.41 -13.46
CA GLU A 5 12.32 -18.53 -12.39
C GLU A 5 10.97 -19.03 -11.82
N PHE A 6 10.72 -18.75 -10.55
CA PHE A 6 9.38 -18.80 -9.95
C PHE A 6 8.74 -17.41 -10.04
N VAL A 7 7.53 -17.31 -10.59
CA VAL A 7 6.90 -16.00 -10.86
C VAL A 7 5.59 -15.87 -10.10
N LEU A 8 5.56 -15.00 -9.08
CA LEU A 8 4.36 -14.68 -8.31
C LEU A 8 3.81 -13.33 -8.74
N PHE A 9 2.54 -13.32 -9.14
CA PHE A 9 1.82 -12.11 -9.53
C PHE A 9 1.02 -11.56 -8.35
N VAL A 10 1.25 -10.30 -8.01
CA VAL A 10 0.76 -9.64 -6.79
C VAL A 10 -0.03 -8.38 -7.14
N ALA A 11 -1.20 -8.21 -6.52
CA ALA A 11 -1.99 -6.98 -6.61
C ALA A 11 -2.71 -6.64 -5.30
N ARG A 12 -2.88 -5.34 -5.06
CA ARG A 12 -3.45 -4.78 -3.83
C ARG A 12 -4.65 -3.88 -4.14
N ALA A 13 -5.71 -3.97 -3.35
CA ALA A 13 -6.75 -2.94 -3.21
C ALA A 13 -6.53 -2.16 -1.90
N SER A 14 -6.98 -0.90 -1.82
CA SER A 14 -6.88 -0.12 -0.56
C SER A 14 -7.90 -0.52 0.50
N SER A 15 -9.00 -1.11 0.07
CA SER A 15 -10.20 -1.41 0.84
C SER A 15 -10.87 -2.66 0.27
N GLU A 16 -11.68 -3.35 1.07
CA GLU A 16 -12.55 -4.42 0.58
C GLU A 16 -13.85 -3.80 0.04
N GLU A 17 -13.94 -3.71 -1.29
CA GLU A 17 -15.08 -3.13 -2.03
C GLU A 17 -15.74 -4.20 -2.93
N GLU A 18 -17.00 -4.02 -3.31
CA GLU A 18 -17.70 -5.04 -4.09
C GLU A 18 -16.96 -5.36 -5.40
N GLY A 19 -16.70 -6.66 -5.64
CA GLY A 19 -15.94 -7.12 -6.80
C GLY A 19 -14.40 -6.92 -6.74
N TRP A 20 -13.83 -6.41 -5.63
CA TRP A 20 -12.40 -6.07 -5.55
C TRP A 20 -11.47 -7.21 -5.98
N GLN A 21 -11.76 -8.44 -5.54
CA GLN A 21 -10.92 -9.60 -5.84
C GLN A 21 -10.88 -9.92 -7.34
N ASP A 22 -12.02 -9.86 -8.01
CA ASP A 22 -12.13 -10.25 -9.42
C ASP A 22 -11.63 -9.15 -10.35
N TYR A 23 -11.77 -7.88 -9.96
CA TYR A 23 -11.06 -6.77 -10.60
C TYR A 23 -9.53 -6.99 -10.54
N LEU A 24 -8.97 -7.29 -9.36
CA LEU A 24 -7.54 -7.55 -9.22
C LEU A 24 -7.09 -8.81 -9.99
N ARG A 25 -7.85 -9.91 -9.94
CA ARG A 25 -7.57 -11.14 -10.70
C ARG A 25 -7.54 -10.88 -12.20
N ASN A 26 -8.52 -10.16 -12.76
CA ASN A 26 -8.55 -9.81 -14.18
C ASN A 26 -7.39 -8.87 -14.57
N SER A 27 -7.04 -7.93 -13.70
CA SER A 27 -5.87 -7.05 -13.87
C SER A 27 -4.55 -7.85 -13.83
N LEU A 28 -4.48 -8.93 -13.03
CA LEU A 28 -3.35 -9.87 -13.01
C LEU A 28 -3.34 -10.85 -14.19
N LEU A 29 -4.48 -11.27 -14.75
CA LEU A 29 -4.53 -12.00 -16.02
C LEU A 29 -3.93 -11.16 -17.14
N TYR A 30 -4.30 -9.87 -17.23
CA TYR A 30 -3.68 -8.94 -18.20
C TYR A 30 -2.18 -8.79 -17.96
N THR A 31 -1.76 -8.65 -16.70
CA THR A 31 -0.33 -8.52 -16.32
C THR A 31 0.47 -9.78 -16.65
N ARG A 32 -0.06 -10.98 -16.38
CA ARG A 32 0.53 -12.27 -16.76
C ARG A 32 0.64 -12.40 -18.28
N ASN A 33 -0.40 -12.02 -19.02
CA ASN A 33 -0.37 -12.03 -20.48
C ASN A 33 0.62 -11.02 -21.07
N ALA A 34 0.85 -9.88 -20.41
CA ALA A 34 1.92 -8.94 -20.78
C ALA A 34 3.31 -9.52 -20.46
N TYR A 35 3.47 -10.17 -19.30
CA TYR A 35 4.70 -10.81 -18.86
C TYR A 35 5.14 -11.91 -19.83
N VAL A 36 4.25 -12.84 -20.18
CA VAL A 36 4.57 -13.98 -21.05
C VAL A 36 4.96 -13.54 -22.47
N ARG A 37 4.42 -12.41 -22.95
CA ARG A 37 4.84 -11.80 -24.22
C ARG A 37 6.20 -11.09 -24.18
N HIS A 38 6.74 -10.81 -22.99
CA HIS A 38 7.96 -10.03 -22.82
C HIS A 38 9.15 -10.88 -22.33
N TYR A 39 8.92 -11.74 -21.34
CA TYR A 39 9.94 -12.61 -20.72
C TYR A 39 9.85 -14.08 -21.17
N GLY A 40 8.76 -14.49 -21.83
CA GLY A 40 8.53 -15.86 -22.29
C GLY A 40 7.59 -16.68 -21.37
N PRO A 41 7.40 -17.98 -21.68
CA PRO A 41 6.45 -18.83 -20.95
C PRO A 41 6.84 -19.04 -19.49
N LEU A 42 5.85 -19.07 -18.60
CA LEU A 42 6.05 -19.42 -17.20
C LEU A 42 6.49 -20.89 -17.07
N SER A 43 7.40 -21.15 -16.14
CA SER A 43 7.85 -22.50 -15.80
C SER A 43 6.83 -23.31 -15.00
N GLU A 44 5.97 -22.60 -14.26
CA GLU A 44 4.96 -23.13 -13.35
C GLU A 44 3.92 -22.03 -13.12
N GLU A 45 2.63 -22.38 -13.05
CA GLU A 45 1.59 -21.42 -12.70
C GLU A 45 1.37 -21.37 -11.18
N LEU A 46 1.81 -20.27 -10.56
CA LEU A 46 1.48 -19.97 -9.16
C LEU A 46 0.13 -19.24 -9.06
N PRO A 47 -0.66 -19.47 -7.99
CA PRO A 47 -1.85 -18.69 -7.69
C PRO A 47 -1.56 -17.19 -7.56
N PHE A 48 -2.52 -16.35 -7.94
CA PHE A 48 -2.42 -14.91 -7.78
C PHE A 48 -2.56 -14.49 -6.31
N LEU A 49 -1.61 -13.67 -5.83
CA LEU A 49 -1.69 -13.05 -4.51
C LEU A 49 -2.46 -11.73 -4.61
N VAL A 50 -3.75 -11.78 -4.29
CA VAL A 50 -4.64 -10.62 -4.23
C VAL A 50 -5.06 -10.36 -2.78
N PHE A 51 -4.97 -9.11 -2.32
CA PHE A 51 -5.34 -8.70 -0.97
C PHE A 51 -5.82 -7.25 -0.92
N ALA A 52 -6.49 -6.87 0.18
CA ALA A 52 -7.00 -5.52 0.41
C ALA A 52 -6.41 -4.94 1.70
N GLN A 53 -5.64 -3.86 1.59
CA GLN A 53 -5.03 -3.12 2.70
C GLN A 53 -4.47 -1.78 2.18
N SER A 54 -4.50 -0.72 2.98
CA SER A 54 -3.70 0.49 2.70
C SER A 54 -2.20 0.15 2.57
N SER A 55 -1.55 0.66 1.51
CA SER A 55 -0.16 0.33 1.16
C SER A 55 0.87 0.76 2.22
N ASN A 56 0.59 1.83 2.96
CA ASN A 56 1.46 2.39 3.99
C ASN A 56 1.37 1.70 5.36
N ARG A 57 0.44 0.74 5.55
CA ARG A 57 0.32 -0.03 6.80
C ARG A 57 1.24 -1.25 6.79
N ARG A 58 1.64 -1.69 7.99
CA ARG A 58 2.22 -3.04 8.16
C ARG A 58 1.20 -4.10 7.80
N PHE A 59 1.67 -5.20 7.21
CA PHE A 59 0.82 -6.38 7.00
C PHE A 59 0.41 -6.98 8.35
N PRO A 60 -0.80 -7.55 8.47
CA PRO A 60 -1.03 -8.62 9.42
C PRO A 60 -0.09 -9.79 9.08
N SER A 61 0.23 -10.64 10.07
CA SER A 61 1.16 -11.77 9.89
C SER A 61 0.79 -12.70 8.73
N ASP A 62 -0.49 -12.73 8.36
CA ASP A 62 -1.07 -13.58 7.33
C ASP A 62 -2.11 -12.82 6.49
N PRO A 63 -2.29 -13.17 5.19
CA PRO A 63 -1.60 -14.22 4.46
C PRO A 63 -0.35 -13.75 3.70
N VAL A 64 -0.22 -12.46 3.41
CA VAL A 64 0.78 -11.91 2.46
C VAL A 64 2.22 -12.27 2.84
N PRO A 65 2.70 -12.05 4.08
CA PRO A 65 4.07 -12.42 4.44
C PRO A 65 4.32 -13.92 4.36
N ARG A 66 3.37 -14.76 4.80
CA ARG A 66 3.48 -16.23 4.72
C ARG A 66 3.60 -16.72 3.28
N THR A 67 2.80 -16.20 2.34
CA THR A 67 2.87 -16.60 0.93
C THR A 67 4.21 -16.24 0.29
N ILE A 68 4.75 -15.04 0.57
CA ILE A 68 6.05 -14.59 0.05
C ILE A 68 7.19 -15.41 0.67
N THR A 69 7.20 -15.57 1.99
CA THR A 69 8.19 -16.39 2.73
C THR A 69 8.21 -17.85 2.25
N ALA A 70 7.06 -18.47 2.01
CA ALA A 70 6.99 -19.83 1.49
C ALA A 70 7.58 -19.95 0.08
N LEU A 71 7.41 -18.93 -0.76
CA LEU A 71 7.99 -18.88 -2.09
C LEU A 71 9.51 -18.68 -2.08
N LEU A 72 10.00 -17.76 -1.24
CA LEU A 72 11.44 -17.51 -1.06
C LEU A 72 12.15 -18.73 -0.48
N THR A 73 11.53 -19.40 0.50
CA THR A 73 12.00 -20.70 1.03
C THR A 73 12.17 -21.72 -0.10
N ARG A 74 11.16 -21.89 -0.97
CA ARG A 74 11.21 -22.80 -2.11
C ARG A 74 12.25 -22.39 -3.17
N GLY A 75 12.43 -21.09 -3.39
CA GLY A 75 13.47 -20.52 -4.24
C GLY A 75 14.86 -20.93 -3.76
N ARG A 76 15.14 -20.73 -2.47
CA ARG A 76 16.38 -21.15 -1.80
C ARG A 76 16.60 -22.67 -1.89
N GLU A 77 15.62 -23.47 -1.47
CA GLU A 77 15.70 -24.94 -1.44
C GLU A 77 15.98 -25.59 -2.80
N THR A 78 15.50 -24.96 -3.89
CA THR A 78 15.72 -25.44 -5.25
C THR A 78 16.85 -24.70 -5.98
N GLY A 79 17.41 -23.65 -5.38
CA GLY A 79 18.32 -22.70 -6.03
C GLY A 79 17.73 -22.13 -7.32
N ARG A 80 16.48 -21.67 -7.29
CA ARG A 80 15.76 -21.06 -8.43
C ARG A 80 15.48 -19.58 -8.14
N PRO A 81 15.69 -18.65 -9.10
CA PRO A 81 15.33 -17.25 -8.92
C PRO A 81 13.83 -17.06 -8.61
N VAL A 82 13.51 -16.02 -7.86
CA VAL A 82 12.13 -15.65 -7.48
C VAL A 82 11.81 -14.26 -7.99
N VAL A 83 10.72 -14.15 -8.76
CA VAL A 83 10.24 -12.90 -9.32
C VAL A 83 8.88 -12.55 -8.74
N LEU A 84 8.78 -11.38 -8.12
CA LEU A 84 7.51 -10.79 -7.69
C LEU A 84 7.06 -9.74 -8.71
N VAL A 85 5.99 -10.06 -9.43
CA VAL A 85 5.40 -9.18 -10.45
C VAL A 85 4.30 -8.35 -9.81
N ILE A 86 4.59 -7.08 -9.54
CA ILE A 86 3.73 -6.18 -8.75
C ILE A 86 2.87 -5.33 -9.70
N ASN A 87 1.56 -5.38 -9.52
CA ASN A 87 0.59 -4.65 -10.34
C ASN A 87 0.41 -3.21 -9.82
N GLY A 88 1.23 -2.28 -10.33
CA GLY A 88 1.29 -0.88 -9.88
C GLY A 88 2.40 -0.62 -8.85
N TRP A 89 2.83 0.64 -8.72
CA TRP A 89 3.94 1.04 -7.83
C TRP A 89 3.69 0.74 -6.34
N ASP A 90 2.41 0.65 -5.98
CA ASP A 90 1.87 0.44 -4.64
C ASP A 90 1.21 -0.94 -4.50
N GLY A 91 1.33 -1.82 -5.50
CA GLY A 91 0.62 -3.11 -5.58
C GLY A 91 1.05 -4.19 -4.57
N LEU A 92 2.02 -3.90 -3.70
CA LEU A 92 2.42 -4.72 -2.54
C LEU A 92 2.37 -3.86 -1.27
N SER A 93 3.37 -3.01 -1.06
CA SER A 93 3.42 -2.05 0.04
C SER A 93 4.17 -0.79 -0.39
N THR A 94 3.85 0.33 0.24
CA THR A 94 4.63 1.57 0.20
C THR A 94 5.08 1.97 1.61
N ASN A 95 5.23 1.01 2.52
CA ASN A 95 5.86 1.20 3.82
C ASN A 95 7.30 0.66 3.74
N PRO A 96 8.35 1.49 3.90
CA PRO A 96 9.73 1.04 3.75
C PRO A 96 10.08 -0.10 4.71
N ILE A 97 9.62 -0.03 5.97
CA ILE A 97 9.89 -1.05 6.99
C ILE A 97 9.32 -2.40 6.56
N VAL A 98 8.14 -2.42 5.94
CA VAL A 98 7.49 -3.66 5.46
C VAL A 98 8.25 -4.33 4.33
N LEU A 99 8.97 -3.55 3.51
CA LEU A 99 9.82 -4.12 2.46
C LEU A 99 11.10 -4.71 3.06
N VAL A 100 11.72 -4.05 4.05
CA VAL A 100 12.85 -4.60 4.82
C VAL A 100 12.42 -5.90 5.53
N ASP A 101 11.34 -5.84 6.34
CA ASP A 101 10.76 -6.97 7.08
C ASP A 101 10.48 -8.21 6.18
N LEU A 102 10.17 -8.00 4.89
CA LEU A 102 9.88 -9.08 3.93
C LEU A 102 11.11 -9.67 3.23
N PHE A 103 12.16 -8.88 2.97
CA PHE A 103 13.20 -9.24 2.00
C PHE A 103 14.63 -9.25 2.55
N GLU A 104 14.92 -8.53 3.64
CA GLU A 104 16.28 -8.41 4.21
C GLU A 104 16.90 -9.78 4.52
N ALA A 105 16.13 -10.68 5.17
CA ALA A 105 16.58 -12.03 5.52
C ALA A 105 16.79 -12.96 4.31
N TRP A 106 16.44 -12.54 3.09
CA TRP A 106 16.45 -13.37 1.89
C TRP A 106 17.36 -12.83 0.78
N MET A 107 17.73 -11.55 0.81
CA MET A 107 18.41 -10.86 -0.30
C MET A 107 19.83 -11.38 -0.61
N HIS A 108 20.42 -12.18 0.27
CA HIS A 108 21.68 -12.89 0.03
C HIS A 108 21.53 -14.43 -0.03
N GLU A 109 20.33 -14.96 0.21
CA GLU A 109 20.02 -16.41 0.15
C GLU A 109 19.27 -16.81 -1.14
N VAL A 110 18.63 -15.84 -1.81
CA VAL A 110 17.80 -16.05 -3.00
C VAL A 110 18.09 -14.93 -4.01
N ASP A 111 18.15 -15.27 -5.28
CA ASP A 111 18.09 -14.30 -6.39
C ASP A 111 16.64 -13.79 -6.51
N ILE A 112 16.38 -12.56 -6.04
CA ILE A 112 15.04 -11.96 -5.99
C ILE A 112 15.00 -10.71 -6.88
N THR A 113 14.08 -10.72 -7.84
CA THR A 113 13.76 -9.55 -8.66
C THR A 113 12.33 -9.10 -8.42
N ILE A 114 12.11 -7.79 -8.23
CA ILE A 114 10.77 -7.20 -8.29
C ILE A 114 10.56 -6.63 -9.70
N ARG A 115 9.46 -7.04 -10.37
CA ARG A 115 9.05 -6.51 -11.68
C ARG A 115 7.76 -5.71 -11.52
N VAL A 116 7.87 -4.38 -11.39
CA VAL A 116 6.70 -3.51 -11.25
C VAL A 116 6.07 -3.26 -12.62
N PHE A 117 4.84 -3.70 -12.83
CA PHE A 117 4.09 -3.39 -14.04
C PHE A 117 3.34 -2.06 -13.84
N ALA A 118 3.79 -0.96 -14.44
CA ALA A 118 3.27 0.39 -14.18
C ALA A 118 3.49 1.36 -15.35
N GLY A 119 3.11 2.64 -15.17
CA GLY A 119 3.28 3.69 -16.17
C GLY A 119 2.12 3.82 -17.17
N ASN A 120 2.24 4.77 -18.10
CA ASN A 120 1.31 4.96 -19.21
C ASN A 120 2.11 5.29 -20.49
N PRO A 121 2.18 4.40 -21.50
CA PRO A 121 1.64 3.03 -21.50
C PRO A 121 2.28 2.15 -20.41
N ARG A 122 1.60 1.07 -20.01
CA ARG A 122 2.11 0.16 -18.97
C ARG A 122 3.30 -0.64 -19.49
N ARG A 123 4.42 -0.63 -18.75
CA ARG A 123 5.62 -1.44 -18.97
C ARG A 123 6.05 -2.11 -17.67
N PHE A 124 6.97 -3.08 -17.76
CA PHE A 124 7.71 -3.55 -16.59
C PHE A 124 8.85 -2.58 -16.26
N PHE A 125 9.09 -2.41 -14.96
CA PHE A 125 10.27 -1.76 -14.39
C PHE A 125 10.97 -2.81 -13.52
N GLU A 126 12.28 -2.98 -13.70
CA GLU A 126 13.03 -4.06 -13.06
C GLU A 126 13.85 -3.56 -11.85
N VAL A 127 13.57 -4.14 -10.69
CA VAL A 127 14.05 -3.67 -9.38
C VAL A 127 14.91 -4.74 -8.74
N SER A 128 16.19 -4.42 -8.53
CA SER A 128 17.10 -5.21 -7.70
C SER A 128 16.63 -5.13 -6.26
N VAL A 129 16.26 -6.26 -5.65
CA VAL A 129 15.79 -6.27 -4.26
C VAL A 129 16.92 -5.92 -3.30
N VAL A 130 18.13 -6.42 -3.54
CA VAL A 130 19.34 -6.09 -2.74
C VAL A 130 19.52 -4.58 -2.64
N HIS A 131 19.74 -3.93 -3.77
CA HIS A 131 19.98 -2.49 -3.82
C HIS A 131 18.78 -1.66 -3.32
N ALA A 132 17.54 -2.15 -3.50
CA ALA A 132 16.36 -1.48 -2.98
C ALA A 132 16.27 -1.52 -1.45
N ILE A 133 16.61 -2.64 -0.81
CA ILE A 133 16.54 -2.80 0.64
C ILE A 133 17.69 -2.06 1.34
N GLU A 134 18.90 -2.15 0.82
CA GLU A 134 20.06 -1.37 1.28
C GLU A 134 19.78 0.15 1.20
N ALA A 135 19.27 0.64 0.06
CA ALA A 135 18.91 2.05 -0.10
C ALA A 135 17.77 2.50 0.83
N ILE A 136 16.77 1.64 1.06
CA ILE A 136 15.67 1.91 2.00
C ILE A 136 16.16 1.99 3.46
N ARG A 137 17.20 1.22 3.81
CA ARG A 137 17.83 1.22 5.14
C ARG A 137 18.71 2.44 5.40
N GLY A 138 19.14 3.16 4.36
CA GLY A 138 20.10 4.26 4.44
C GLY A 138 21.55 3.84 4.21
N ASP A 139 21.82 2.61 3.76
CA ASP A 139 23.20 2.13 3.50
C ASP A 139 23.85 2.76 2.23
N TYR A 140 23.22 3.79 1.64
CA TYR A 140 23.65 4.54 0.45
C TYR A 140 23.75 6.07 0.73
N GLU A 141 23.86 6.51 1.99
CA GLU A 141 23.93 7.94 2.34
C GLU A 141 25.26 8.61 1.89
N ASP A 142 25.17 9.50 0.89
CA ASP A 142 26.00 10.68 0.62
C ASP A 142 27.53 10.60 0.89
N ASP A 143 28.17 9.51 0.46
CA ASP A 143 29.62 9.48 0.18
C ASP A 143 29.84 9.44 -1.34
N ASP A 144 30.86 10.15 -1.86
CA ASP A 144 31.13 10.26 -3.31
C ASP A 144 31.52 8.89 -3.96
N GLU A 145 31.76 7.87 -3.14
CA GLU A 145 32.06 6.48 -3.55
C GLU A 145 30.82 5.55 -3.56
N ALA A 146 29.63 6.03 -3.17
CA ALA A 146 28.42 5.21 -3.08
C ALA A 146 28.00 4.65 -4.47
N PRO A 147 27.60 3.36 -4.59
CA PRO A 147 27.24 2.78 -5.88
C PRO A 147 25.99 3.43 -6.49
N VAL A 148 26.04 3.74 -7.79
CA VAL A 148 24.88 4.32 -8.48
C VAL A 148 23.78 3.26 -8.65
N LEU A 149 22.67 3.44 -7.92
CA LEU A 149 21.49 2.57 -8.00
C LEU A 149 20.98 2.42 -9.45
N PRO A 150 20.61 1.20 -9.89
CA PRO A 150 19.99 0.99 -11.20
C PRO A 150 18.75 1.86 -11.39
N SER A 151 18.54 2.44 -12.58
CA SER A 151 17.55 3.51 -12.80
C SER A 151 16.13 3.16 -12.37
N ASP A 152 15.62 1.98 -12.72
CA ASP A 152 14.30 1.50 -12.32
C ASP A 152 14.22 1.14 -10.82
N THR A 153 15.36 0.75 -10.21
CA THR A 153 15.47 0.52 -8.76
C THR A 153 15.46 1.84 -7.98
N LYS A 154 16.21 2.86 -8.42
CA LYS A 154 16.15 4.20 -7.85
C LYS A 154 14.74 4.78 -7.97
N LEU A 155 14.10 4.66 -9.14
CA LEU A 155 12.73 5.11 -9.35
C LEU A 155 11.73 4.39 -8.43
N PHE A 156 11.94 3.10 -8.15
CA PHE A 156 11.14 2.37 -7.16
C PHE A 156 11.34 2.94 -5.76
N VAL A 157 12.58 3.11 -5.29
CA VAL A 157 12.89 3.70 -3.97
C VAL A 157 12.29 5.10 -3.83
N ASP A 158 12.52 5.99 -4.81
CA ASP A 158 11.93 7.33 -4.88
C ASP A 158 10.39 7.30 -4.76
N ARG A 159 9.74 6.34 -5.43
CA ARG A 159 8.28 6.13 -5.37
C ARG A 159 7.83 5.67 -3.99
N ILE A 160 8.52 4.70 -3.40
CA ILE A 160 8.19 4.17 -2.05
C ILE A 160 8.24 5.29 -1.01
N HIS A 161 9.30 6.09 -0.97
CA HIS A 161 9.39 7.23 -0.03
C HIS A 161 8.30 8.28 -0.29
N ALA A 162 8.04 8.65 -1.55
CA ALA A 162 7.00 9.61 -1.90
C ALA A 162 5.58 9.14 -1.48
N TYR A 163 5.23 7.88 -1.76
CA TYR A 163 3.94 7.31 -1.35
C TYR A 163 3.83 7.10 0.17
N TYR A 164 4.93 6.76 0.84
CA TYR A 164 4.95 6.66 2.30
C TYR A 164 4.67 8.02 2.97
N LEU A 165 5.38 9.06 2.54
CA LEU A 165 5.21 10.43 3.05
C LEU A 165 3.80 10.94 2.79
N MET A 166 3.30 10.85 1.54
CA MET A 166 1.92 11.25 1.21
C MET A 166 0.86 10.47 2.03
N GLY A 167 1.09 9.17 2.26
CA GLY A 167 0.21 8.34 3.08
C GLY A 167 0.20 8.69 4.57
N ILE A 168 1.24 9.38 5.07
CA ILE A 168 1.29 9.91 6.43
C ILE A 168 0.68 11.32 6.48
N THR A 169 1.10 12.22 5.58
CA THR A 169 0.63 13.62 5.58
C THR A 169 -0.83 13.76 5.15
N GLY A 170 -1.38 12.81 4.39
CA GLY A 170 -2.80 12.77 4.04
C GLY A 170 -3.75 12.64 5.24
N ASN A 171 -3.26 12.16 6.39
CA ASN A 171 -4.02 12.09 7.64
C ASN A 171 -3.85 13.33 8.53
N SER A 172 -2.88 14.21 8.26
CA SER A 172 -2.70 15.46 8.99
C SER A 172 -3.51 16.58 8.34
N SER A 173 -4.75 16.76 8.81
CA SER A 173 -5.41 18.07 8.71
C SER A 173 -4.47 19.15 9.24
N PRO A 174 -4.39 20.35 8.62
CA PRO A 174 -3.55 21.42 9.13
C PRO A 174 -3.89 21.73 10.59
N PRO A 175 -2.90 21.99 11.47
CA PRO A 175 -3.20 22.51 12.80
C PRO A 175 -3.96 23.82 12.63
N SER A 176 -5.21 23.85 13.09
CA SER A 176 -6.10 25.00 12.93
C SER A 176 -5.41 26.25 13.47
N ALA A 177 -5.21 27.24 12.61
CA ALA A 177 -4.28 28.34 12.87
C ALA A 177 -4.64 29.05 14.19
N ALA A 178 -3.67 29.16 15.09
CA ALA A 178 -3.88 29.67 16.43
C ALA A 178 -4.41 31.11 16.38
N VAL A 179 -5.70 31.29 16.72
CA VAL A 179 -6.31 32.61 16.88
C VAL A 179 -5.56 33.35 18.00
N PRO A 180 -4.96 34.53 17.72
CA PRO A 180 -4.22 35.26 18.74
C PRO A 180 -5.10 35.66 19.92
N ARG A 181 -4.52 35.70 21.12
CA ARG A 181 -5.22 36.09 22.36
C ARG A 181 -5.79 37.51 22.25
N GLY A 182 -7.09 37.65 22.47
CA GLY A 182 -7.67 38.87 23.03
C GLY A 182 -7.73 38.75 24.54
N GLU A 183 -6.96 39.57 25.27
CA GLU A 183 -7.07 39.67 26.73
C GLU A 183 -8.22 40.60 27.12
N SER A 184 -8.99 40.24 28.15
CA SER A 184 -9.77 41.17 28.96
C SER A 184 -10.12 40.54 30.31
N ARG A 185 -9.91 41.29 31.40
CA ARG A 185 -10.18 40.86 32.78
C ARG A 185 -11.40 41.59 33.35
N SER A 186 -12.31 40.82 33.96
CA SER A 186 -13.17 41.15 35.12
C SER A 186 -13.70 42.59 35.31
N ASN A 187 -15.03 42.75 35.16
CA ASN A 187 -15.99 43.49 36.00
C ASN A 187 -17.36 43.53 35.27
N GLY A 188 -18.55 43.54 35.90
CA GLY A 188 -18.92 43.30 37.30
C GLY A 188 -20.40 43.68 37.58
N LEU A 189 -21.07 42.94 38.48
CA LEU A 189 -22.34 43.24 39.18
C LEU A 189 -23.71 43.38 38.43
N SER A 190 -24.72 42.77 39.09
CA SER A 190 -26.15 43.15 39.20
C SER A 190 -27.24 42.75 38.17
N GLU A 191 -28.12 41.85 38.65
CA GLU A 191 -29.59 41.95 38.72
C GLU A 191 -30.55 41.81 37.50
N ALA A 192 -31.13 40.59 37.41
CA ALA A 192 -32.54 40.30 37.80
C ALA A 192 -33.67 40.10 36.74
N ARG A 193 -34.64 39.25 37.18
CA ARG A 193 -36.02 38.98 36.71
C ARG A 193 -36.27 37.96 35.57
N SER A 194 -37.33 37.18 35.81
CA SER A 194 -38.08 36.24 34.96
C SER A 194 -39.56 36.29 35.41
N PRO A 195 -40.53 35.52 34.84
CA PRO A 195 -40.75 35.03 33.46
C PRO A 195 -41.87 35.93 32.85
N PRO A 196 -43.03 35.51 32.27
CA PRO A 196 -43.49 34.31 31.51
C PRO A 196 -43.93 34.74 30.05
N SER A 197 -44.84 34.16 29.25
CA SER A 197 -45.90 33.14 29.41
C SER A 197 -46.27 32.38 28.11
N GLU A 198 -46.75 31.13 28.31
CA GLU A 198 -47.97 30.49 27.74
C GLU A 198 -48.30 30.34 26.23
N ILE A 199 -48.66 29.07 25.91
CA ILE A 199 -49.82 28.60 25.08
C ILE A 199 -49.77 28.88 23.55
N GLY A 200 -50.10 27.94 22.66
CA GLY A 200 -50.59 26.54 22.73
C GLY A 200 -50.71 25.99 21.29
N ASP A 201 -51.54 25.03 20.89
CA ASP A 201 -52.20 23.83 21.48
C ASP A 201 -52.86 23.07 20.28
N ARG A 202 -52.97 21.72 20.33
CA ARG A 202 -53.59 20.81 19.31
C ARG A 202 -53.00 20.80 17.89
N GLY A 203 -53.22 19.77 17.06
CA GLY A 203 -53.85 18.44 17.25
C GLY A 203 -53.29 17.46 16.20
N TYR A 204 -53.09 16.16 16.47
CA TYR A 204 -54.06 15.08 16.78
C TYR A 204 -54.75 14.48 15.52
N SER A 205 -54.10 13.47 14.91
CA SER A 205 -54.64 12.18 14.40
C SER A 205 -55.78 12.16 13.34
N PRO A 206 -56.04 11.05 12.58
CA PRO A 206 -55.66 9.65 12.89
C PRO A 206 -55.27 8.70 11.71
N SER A 207 -54.81 7.49 12.12
CA SER A 207 -55.05 6.13 11.56
C SER A 207 -55.03 5.84 10.04
N MET A 208 -54.34 4.76 9.66
CA MET A 208 -54.98 3.47 9.27
C MET A 208 -53.92 2.36 9.10
N GLU A 209 -54.12 1.22 9.77
CA GLU A 209 -53.68 -0.13 9.33
C GLU A 209 -54.69 -0.60 8.25
N ASP A 210 -54.54 -1.64 7.41
CA ASP A 210 -53.64 -2.79 7.25
C ASP A 210 -53.92 -3.35 5.80
N PRO A 211 -53.66 -4.61 5.39
CA PRO A 211 -52.65 -5.61 5.77
C PRO A 211 -51.87 -6.21 4.56
N LEU A 212 -50.88 -7.08 4.84
CA LEU A 212 -50.62 -8.33 4.09
C LEU A 212 -49.87 -9.36 4.94
#